data_AF-A0A2D5MN11-F1
#
_entry.id   AF-A0A2D5MN11-F1
#
_cell.length_a   1.000
_cell.length_b   1.000
_cell.length_c   1.000
_cell.angle_alpha   90.00
_cell.angle_beta   90.00
_cell.angle_gamma   90.00
#
_symmetry.space_group_name_H-M   'P 1'
#
loop_
_entity.id
_entity.type
_entity.pdbx_description
1 polymer ?
#
loop_
_entity_poly.entity_id
_entity_poly.type
_entity_poly.pdbx_seq_one_letter_code
_entity_poly.pdbx_strand_id
1 'polypeptide(L)' 'MNSKEFSLIIEDLVKKHRDMSYMDAIIHYCEENNVEVESAAKMLTKQIKEKIQFQSQKLNLIKGPKPGVLPG' A
#
# COMPACT_ATOMS: atom_id res chain seq x y z
N MET A 1 -7.78 18.64 2.17
CA MET A 1 -7.96 17.28 1.62
C MET A 1 -8.73 16.44 2.63
N ASN A 2 -9.82 15.80 2.22
CA ASN A 2 -10.60 14.92 3.11
C ASN A 2 -10.23 13.46 2.81
N SER A 3 -10.40 12.55 3.78
CA SER A 3 -9.98 11.16 3.68
C SER A 3 -10.68 10.38 2.55
N LYS A 4 -11.87 10.82 2.14
CA LYS A 4 -12.59 10.28 0.96
C LYS A 4 -11.92 10.65 -0.36
N GLU A 5 -11.55 11.92 -0.53
CA GLU A 5 -10.86 12.41 -1.74
C GLU A 5 -9.52 11.70 -1.93
N PHE A 6 -8.76 11.57 -0.84
CA PHE A 6 -7.49 10.82 -0.86
C PHE A 6 -7.70 9.37 -1.32
N SER A 7 -8.77 8.72 -0.83
CA SER A 7 -9.08 7.34 -1.20
C SER A 7 -9.39 7.18 -2.69
N LEU A 8 -10.13 8.13 -3.28
CA LEU A 8 -10.43 8.16 -4.70
C LEU A 8 -9.16 8.34 -5.55
N ILE A 9 -8.25 9.23 -5.13
CA ILE A 9 -7.01 9.48 -5.85
C ILE A 9 -6.12 8.23 -5.88
N ILE A 10 -5.97 7.53 -4.75
CA ILE A 10 -5.19 6.29 -4.69
C ILE A 10 -5.82 5.20 -5.58
N GLU A 11 -7.15 5.05 -5.56
CA GLU A 11 -7.82 4.09 -6.45
C GLU A 11 -7.71 4.47 -7.93
N ASP A 12 -7.67 5.75 -8.27
CA ASP A 12 -7.44 6.22 -9.64
C ASP A 12 -6.00 5.94 -10.10
N LEU A 13 -5.00 6.16 -9.24
CA LEU A 13 -3.59 5.85 -9.51
C LEU A 13 -3.38 4.35 -9.75
N VAL A 14 -3.93 3.48 -8.90
CA VAL A 14 -3.86 2.02 -9.06
C VAL A 14 -4.63 1.56 -10.31
N LYS A 15 -5.73 2.24 -10.68
CA LYS A 15 -6.46 1.93 -11.92
C LYS A 15 -5.70 2.36 -13.17
N LYS A 16 -5.04 3.53 -13.14
CA LYS A 16 -4.20 4.03 -14.24
C LYS A 16 -2.94 3.19 -14.40
N HIS A 17 -2.34 2.76 -13.31
CA HIS A 17 -1.13 1.95 -13.28
C HIS A 17 -1.46 0.54 -12.78
N ARG A 18 -1.72 -0.37 -13.72
CA ARG A 18 -2.15 -1.75 -13.44
C ARG A 18 -1.13 -2.56 -12.61
N ASP A 19 0.14 -2.18 -12.66
CA ASP A 19 1.25 -2.78 -11.91
C ASP A 19 1.58 -2.03 -10.61
N MET A 20 0.83 -0.99 -10.25
CA MET A 20 1.09 -0.18 -9.06
C MET A 20 0.26 -0.70 -7.88
N SER A 21 0.93 -1.04 -6.79
CA SER A 21 0.25 -1.42 -5.55
C SER A 21 -0.30 -0.18 -4.84
N TYR A 22 -1.26 -0.38 -3.92
CA TYR A 22 -1.77 0.72 -3.09
C TYR A 22 -0.64 1.45 -2.33
N MET A 23 0.42 0.73 -1.94
CA MET A 23 1.63 1.31 -1.33
C MET A 23 2.35 2.27 -2.29
N ASP A 24 2.65 1.83 -3.51
CA ASP A 24 3.31 2.67 -4.51
C ASP A 24 2.46 3.89 -4.88
N ALA A 25 1.15 3.72 -5.04
CA ALA A 25 0.25 4.84 -5.32
C ALA A 25 0.27 5.90 -4.20
N ILE A 26 0.42 5.48 -2.93
CA ILE A 26 0.52 6.40 -1.79
C ILE A 26 1.85 7.13 -1.78
N ILE A 27 2.96 6.42 -2.03
CA ILE A 27 4.29 7.03 -2.12
C ILE A 27 4.33 8.03 -3.27
N HIS A 28 3.85 7.64 -4.45
CA HIS A 28 3.82 8.50 -5.62
C HIS A 28 2.96 9.75 -5.39
N TYR A 29 1.81 9.60 -4.72
CA TYR A 29 0.98 10.73 -4.34
C TYR A 29 1.70 11.67 -3.36
N CYS A 30 2.39 11.10 -2.37
CA CYS A 30 3.21 11.84 -1.41
C CYS A 30 4.31 12.64 -2.09
N GLU A 31 5.02 12.05 -3.06
CA GLU A 31 6.08 12.73 -3.80
C GLU A 31 5.55 13.88 -4.66
N GLU A 32 4.46 13.65 -5.41
CA GLU A 32 3.84 14.65 -6.28
C GLU A 32 3.30 15.86 -5.51
N ASN A 33 2.72 15.61 -4.32
CA ASN A 33 2.10 16.66 -3.50
C ASN A 33 3.03 17.20 -2.40
N ASN A 34 4.28 16.73 -2.35
CA ASN A 34 5.24 17.03 -1.28
C ASN A 34 4.66 16.77 0.14
N VAL A 35 3.90 15.69 0.28
CA VAL A 35 3.27 15.28 1.54
C VAL A 35 4.12 14.21 2.18
N GLU A 36 4.40 14.34 3.48
CA GLU A 36 5.09 13.30 4.23
C GLU A 36 4.24 12.03 4.31
N VAL A 37 4.87 10.86 4.13
CA VAL A 37 4.21 9.55 4.22
C VAL A 37 3.49 9.38 5.56
N GLU A 38 4.03 9.91 6.65
CA GLU A 38 3.38 9.88 7.96
C GLU A 38 2.08 10.71 7.99
N SER A 39 2.07 11.86 7.33
CA SER A 39 0.89 12.73 7.21
C SER A 39 -0.16 12.11 6.28
N ALA A 40 0.25 11.54 5.14
CA ALA A 40 -0.63 10.77 4.28
C ALA A 40 -1.21 9.56 5.02
N ALA A 41 -0.38 8.83 5.79
CA ALA A 41 -0.82 7.71 6.62
C ALA A 41 -1.80 8.13 7.73
N LYS A 42 -1.74 9.36 8.24
CA LYS A 42 -2.76 9.91 9.14
C LYS A 42 -4.07 10.25 8.40
N MET A 43 -4.00 10.68 7.15
CA MET A 43 -5.18 10.98 6.32
C MET A 43 -5.89 9.73 5.77
N LEU A 44 -5.16 8.61 5.63
CA LEU A 44 -5.71 7.33 5.22
C LEU A 44 -6.82 6.87 6.18
N THR A 45 -8.01 6.64 5.63
CA THR A 45 -9.11 6.03 6.38
C THR A 45 -8.73 4.62 6.85
N LYS A 46 -9.36 4.16 7.94
CA LYS A 46 -9.25 2.75 8.39
C LYS A 46 -9.43 1.76 7.23
N GLN A 47 -10.38 2.03 6.33
CA GLN A 47 -10.68 1.17 5.19
C GLN A 47 -9.50 0.99 4.23
N ILE A 48 -8.75 2.05 3.87
CA ILE A 48 -7.60 1.89 2.98
C ILE A 48 -6.43 1.23 3.70
N LYS A 49 -6.19 1.55 4.97
CA LYS A 49 -5.16 0.85 5.76
C LYS A 49 -5.40 -0.65 5.78
N GLU A 50 -6.65 -1.06 6.01
CA GLU A 50 -7.05 -2.47 5.96
C GLU A 50 -6.84 -3.08 4.57
N LYS A 51 -7.22 -2.38 3.50
CA LYS A 51 -6.98 -2.86 2.12
C LYS A 51 -5.48 -3.07 1.83
N ILE A 52 -4.63 -2.12 2.21
CA ILE A 52 -3.17 -2.25 2.04
C ILE A 52 -2.65 -3.41 2.87
N GLN A 53 -3.00 -3.47 4.15
CA GLN A 53 -2.51 -4.50 5.06
C GLN A 53 -2.98 -5.89 4.62
N PHE A 54 -4.20 -6.01 4.11
CA PHE A 54 -4.74 -7.22 3.53
C PHE A 54 -4.02 -7.60 2.23
N GLN A 55 -3.75 -6.65 1.34
CA GLN A 55 -2.95 -6.90 0.14
C GLN A 55 -1.52 -7.33 0.48
N SER A 56 -0.85 -6.64 1.41
CA SER A 56 0.51 -6.97 1.85
C SER A 56 0.59 -8.36 2.50
N GLN A 57 -0.43 -8.74 3.28
CA GLN A 57 -0.55 -10.09 3.82
C GLN A 57 -0.80 -11.13 2.72
N LYS A 58 -1.64 -10.81 1.74
CA LYS A 58 -1.98 -11.70 0.62
C LYS A 58 -0.83 -11.85 -0.40
N LEU A 59 0.04 -10.85 -0.52
CA LEU A 59 1.22 -10.84 -1.40
C LEU A 59 2.38 -11.71 -0.88
N ASN A 60 2.20 -12.43 0.23
CA ASN A 60 3.04 -13.57 0.60
C ASN A 60 4.54 -13.23 0.76
N LEU A 61 4.85 -12.06 1.35
CA LEU A 61 6.17 -11.76 1.92
C LEU A 61 6.45 -12.59 3.20
N ILE A 62 5.42 -13.22 3.77
CA ILE A 62 5.55 -14.30 4.74
C ILE A 62 5.48 -15.67 4.04
N LYS A 63 6.33 -15.90 3.03
CA LYS A 63 6.87 -17.26 2.91
C LYS A 63 7.64 -17.47 4.21
N GLY A 64 6.99 -18.16 5.16
CA GLY A 64 7.64 -18.64 6.37
C GLY A 64 9.00 -19.26 6.03
N PRO A 65 9.95 -19.27 6.98
CA PRO A 65 11.24 -19.89 6.73
C PRO A 65 10.97 -21.27 6.15
N LYS A 66 11.33 -21.47 4.88
CA LYS A 66 11.34 -22.81 4.30
C LYS A 66 12.20 -23.60 5.28
N PRO A 67 11.73 -24.72 5.88
CA PRO A 67 12.62 -25.54 6.68
C PRO A 67 13.78 -25.87 5.75
N GLY A 68 14.96 -25.35 6.06
CA GLY A 68 16.17 -25.74 5.36
C GLY A 68 16.33 -27.21 5.65
N VAL A 69 15.85 -28.07 4.75
CA VAL A 69 16.24 -29.46 4.73
C VAL A 69 17.73 -29.46 4.43
N LEU A 70 18.52 -29.60 5.49
CA LEU A 70 19.93 -29.96 5.40
C LEU A 70 19.95 -31.42 4.95
N PRO A 71 20.44 -31.75 3.75
CA PRO A 71 20.68 -33.14 3.40
C PRO A 71 21.85 -33.63 4.27
N GLY A 72 21.54 -34.60 5.14
CA GLY A 72 22.52 -35.44 5.83
C GLY A 72 22.76 -36.74 5.06
#